data_AF-A0A838RYY5-F1
#
_entry.id   AF-A0A838RYY5-F1
#
_cell.length_a   1.000
_cell.length_b   1.000
_cell.length_c   1.000
_cell.angle_alpha   90.00
_cell.angle_beta   90.00
_cell.angle_gamma   90.00
#
_symmetry.space_group_name_H-M   'P 1'
#
loop_
_entity.id
_entity.type
_entity.pdbx_description
1 polymer ?
#
loop_
_entity_poly.entity_id
_entity_poly.type
_entity_poly.pdbx_seq_one_letter_code
_entity_poly.pdbx_strand_id
1 'polypeptide(L)'
;MPKAKKTANGKNDTGANLGFEAKLWAAADALRNNMDAAEYKHVVLGLIFLKYISDAFEAKHAELEAQKAEGADPEDPDEYRAASIFWVPKEARWSHLKASVPQPTIGTLVDDAMTAIERDNPSLKGVLPKDFGRAGLDKQRLGQIINLVSDIALGSAADRSKDTLGRIYEYFLARFASAEGKSGGQFYTPSRVVRVLVEMLSPYKGRVYDPCCGSGGMFVQSEKFIEVHSGKIGDISIYGQESNYTTWRLAKMNLAIRGIDAQIAHGDTFHNDQHPDLKSDYVLTNPPFNDSDWRGELLKDDKRWVYGVPPTGNANFAWVQHFIHHLAPTGLAGFVLANGSMSSNQSGEGEIRKK
;
A
#
# COMPACT_ATOMS: atom_id res chain seq x y z
N MET A 1 -53.76 -27.60 20.84
CA MET A 1 -52.63 -26.74 21.27
C MET A 1 -51.34 -27.53 21.18
N PRO A 2 -50.42 -27.19 20.24
CA PRO A 2 -49.03 -27.62 20.29
C PRO A 2 -48.09 -26.43 20.57
N LYS A 3 -47.06 -26.71 21.38
CA LYS A 3 -46.08 -25.76 21.91
C LYS A 3 -45.14 -25.24 20.82
N ALA A 4 -44.94 -23.92 20.78
CA ALA A 4 -43.95 -23.26 19.93
C ALA A 4 -42.51 -23.57 20.37
N LYS A 5 -41.68 -24.08 19.44
CA LYS A 5 -40.22 -24.16 19.59
C LYS A 5 -39.63 -22.75 19.53
N LYS A 6 -39.00 -22.29 20.61
CA LYS A 6 -38.09 -21.13 20.59
C LYS A 6 -36.80 -21.54 19.89
N THR A 7 -36.55 -21.02 18.70
CA THR A 7 -35.24 -21.01 18.06
C THR A 7 -34.40 -19.89 18.67
N ALA A 8 -33.37 -20.27 19.42
CA ALA A 8 -32.34 -19.35 19.89
C ALA A 8 -31.49 -18.92 18.69
N ASN A 9 -31.52 -17.62 18.37
CA ASN A 9 -30.71 -17.04 17.31
C ASN A 9 -29.35 -16.67 17.89
N GLY A 10 -28.38 -17.58 17.78
CA GLY A 10 -26.99 -17.32 18.10
C GLY A 10 -26.39 -16.36 17.07
N LYS A 11 -26.17 -15.10 17.48
CA LYS A 11 -25.28 -14.20 16.75
C LYS A 11 -23.85 -14.68 16.97
N ASN A 12 -23.22 -15.25 15.94
CA ASN A 12 -21.78 -15.38 15.88
C ASN A 12 -21.18 -13.99 15.71
N ASP A 13 -20.80 -13.39 16.83
CA ASP A 13 -20.08 -12.13 16.88
C ASP A 13 -18.59 -12.40 16.66
N THR A 14 -18.15 -12.33 15.41
CA THR A 14 -16.74 -12.16 15.05
C THR A 14 -16.43 -10.71 14.66
N GLY A 15 -17.23 -9.74 15.15
CA GLY A 15 -17.25 -8.35 14.70
C GLY A 15 -16.50 -7.34 15.58
N ALA A 16 -15.73 -7.79 16.58
CA ALA A 16 -15.21 -6.91 17.63
C ALA A 16 -14.25 -5.79 17.17
N ASN A 17 -13.65 -5.88 15.97
CA ASN A 17 -12.71 -4.85 15.50
C ASN A 17 -13.21 -3.94 14.38
N LEU A 18 -14.25 -4.29 13.59
CA LEU A 18 -14.70 -3.45 12.44
C LEU A 18 -15.34 -2.10 12.82
N GLY A 19 -15.64 -1.89 14.11
CA GLY A 19 -16.44 -0.74 14.55
C GLY A 19 -15.68 0.58 14.60
N PHE A 20 -14.35 0.57 14.73
CA PHE A 20 -13.56 1.80 14.91
C PHE A 20 -13.15 2.42 13.57
N GLU A 21 -12.63 1.62 12.63
CA GLU A 21 -12.21 2.10 11.30
C GLU A 21 -13.41 2.68 10.55
N ALA A 22 -14.58 2.06 10.66
CA ALA A 22 -15.82 2.56 10.06
C ALA A 22 -16.27 3.90 10.66
N LYS A 23 -16.12 4.09 11.98
CA LYS A 23 -16.42 5.37 12.65
C LYS A 23 -15.45 6.46 12.21
N LEU A 24 -14.16 6.15 12.16
CA LEU A 24 -13.13 7.08 11.72
C LEU A 24 -13.35 7.47 10.25
N TRP A 25 -13.70 6.51 9.40
CA TRP A 25 -14.09 6.77 8.01
C TRP A 25 -15.31 7.67 7.91
N ALA A 26 -16.37 7.39 8.69
CA ALA A 26 -17.58 8.22 8.68
C ALA A 26 -17.29 9.66 9.11
N ALA A 27 -16.44 9.85 10.13
CA ALA A 27 -16.00 11.17 10.57
C ALA A 27 -15.16 11.88 9.50
N ALA A 28 -14.23 11.18 8.85
CA ALA A 28 -13.44 11.75 7.76
C ALA A 28 -14.31 12.08 6.53
N ASP A 29 -15.20 11.20 6.12
CA ASP A 29 -16.10 11.42 4.97
C ASP A 29 -17.06 12.60 5.22
N ALA A 30 -17.51 12.81 6.46
CA ALA A 30 -18.27 14.01 6.82
C ALA A 30 -17.44 15.32 6.65
N LEU A 31 -16.12 15.24 6.82
CA LEU A 31 -15.19 16.36 6.63
C LEU A 31 -14.78 16.55 5.16
N ARG A 32 -15.10 15.61 4.26
CA ARG A 32 -14.79 15.69 2.83
C ARG A 32 -15.60 16.78 2.10
N ASN A 33 -16.84 17.02 2.53
CA ASN A 33 -17.78 17.95 1.89
C ASN A 33 -17.86 17.79 0.36
N ASN A 34 -17.47 18.81 -0.41
CA ASN A 34 -17.56 18.85 -1.87
C ASN A 34 -16.28 18.35 -2.56
N MET A 35 -15.29 17.84 -1.82
CA MET A 35 -14.07 17.31 -2.42
C MET A 35 -14.32 15.94 -3.07
N ASP A 36 -13.78 15.76 -4.27
CA ASP A 36 -13.79 14.45 -4.91
C ASP A 36 -12.97 13.44 -4.08
N ALA A 37 -13.39 12.17 -4.11
CA ALA A 37 -12.72 11.09 -3.39
C ALA A 37 -11.26 10.94 -3.84
N ALA A 38 -10.98 11.17 -5.13
CA ALA A 38 -9.63 11.08 -5.69
C ALA A 38 -8.68 12.16 -5.16
N GLU A 39 -9.18 13.34 -4.80
CA GLU A 39 -8.36 14.38 -4.16
C GLU A 39 -8.27 14.17 -2.66
N TYR A 40 -9.40 13.82 -2.03
CA TYR A 40 -9.50 13.69 -0.59
C TYR A 40 -8.63 12.54 -0.04
N LYS A 41 -8.47 11.45 -0.82
CA LYS A 41 -7.62 10.31 -0.41
C LYS A 41 -6.19 10.72 -0.09
N HIS A 42 -5.62 11.66 -0.83
CA HIS A 42 -4.24 12.09 -0.65
C HIS A 42 -4.04 12.87 0.65
N VAL A 43 -5.03 13.68 0.99
CA VAL A 43 -5.03 14.46 2.23
C VAL A 43 -5.08 13.49 3.42
N VAL A 44 -6.06 12.61 3.44
CA VAL A 44 -6.29 11.74 4.61
C VAL A 44 -5.20 10.68 4.77
N LEU A 45 -4.86 9.97 3.69
CA LEU A 45 -3.82 8.93 3.76
C LEU A 45 -2.44 9.55 4.06
N GLY A 46 -2.17 10.76 3.55
CA GLY A 46 -0.96 11.50 3.89
C GLY A 46 -0.88 11.82 5.39
N LEU A 47 -1.96 12.33 5.98
CA LEU A 47 -2.00 12.66 7.42
C LEU A 47 -1.91 11.41 8.30
N ILE A 48 -2.57 10.31 7.92
CA ILE A 48 -2.44 9.03 8.64
C ILE A 48 -0.99 8.54 8.60
N PHE A 49 -0.34 8.64 7.44
CA PHE A 49 1.07 8.28 7.31
C PHE A 49 1.97 9.16 8.19
N LEU A 50 1.76 10.48 8.17
CA LEU A 50 2.52 11.43 8.99
C LEU A 50 2.35 11.18 10.50
N LYS A 51 1.12 10.85 10.93
CA LYS A 51 0.84 10.45 12.30
C LYS A 51 1.62 9.19 12.67
N TYR A 52 1.57 8.17 11.84
CA TYR A 52 2.28 6.90 12.06
C TYR A 52 3.78 7.11 12.27
N ILE A 53 4.46 7.80 11.34
CA ILE A 53 5.91 8.00 11.45
C ILE A 53 6.26 8.84 12.67
N SER A 54 5.43 9.84 13.00
CA SER A 54 5.63 10.68 14.17
C SER A 54 5.49 9.88 15.46
N ASP A 55 4.50 8.98 15.55
CA ASP A 55 4.30 8.17 16.75
C ASP A 55 5.39 7.12 16.93
N ALA A 56 5.83 6.49 15.84
CA ALA A 56 6.95 5.55 15.88
C ALA A 56 8.24 6.26 16.31
N PHE A 57 8.48 7.47 15.81
CA PHE A 57 9.58 8.34 16.23
C PHE A 57 9.49 8.72 17.70
N GLU A 58 8.36 9.28 18.17
CA GLU A 58 8.19 9.73 19.56
C GLU A 58 8.30 8.57 20.56
N ALA A 59 7.83 7.37 20.19
CA ALA A 59 8.02 6.17 21.02
C ALA A 59 9.49 5.81 21.19
N LYS A 60 10.28 5.84 20.10
CA LYS A 60 11.73 5.58 20.17
C LYS A 60 12.50 6.72 20.83
N HIS A 61 12.09 7.96 20.59
CA HIS A 61 12.67 9.15 21.24
C HIS A 61 12.54 9.06 22.76
N ALA A 62 11.34 8.71 23.27
CA ALA A 62 11.12 8.53 24.71
C ALA A 62 11.96 7.37 25.31
N GLU A 63 12.15 6.28 24.56
CA GLU A 63 13.04 5.18 24.94
C GLU A 63 14.50 5.64 25.04
N LEU A 64 15.00 6.33 24.02
CA LEU A 64 16.37 6.85 23.97
C LEU A 64 16.60 7.91 25.06
N GLU A 65 15.63 8.79 25.32
CA GLU A 65 15.76 9.83 26.36
C GLU A 65 15.87 9.20 27.76
N ALA A 66 15.19 8.07 28.00
CA ALA A 66 15.34 7.30 29.24
C ALA A 66 16.73 6.63 29.35
N GLN A 67 17.35 6.27 28.23
CA GLN A 67 18.67 5.62 28.15
C GLN A 67 19.82 6.62 27.96
N LYS A 68 19.55 7.92 28.01
CA LYS A 68 20.55 8.97 27.79
C LYS A 68 21.71 8.93 28.77
N ALA A 69 21.45 8.49 30.01
CA ALA A 69 22.48 8.27 31.02
C ALA A 69 23.42 7.09 30.68
N GLU A 70 23.00 6.18 29.80
CA GLU A 70 23.75 5.02 29.33
C GLU A 70 24.49 5.30 28.00
N GLY A 71 24.35 6.52 27.45
CA GLY A 71 25.06 6.99 26.26
C GLY A 71 24.21 7.10 24.99
N ALA A 72 22.90 6.83 25.04
CA ALA A 72 22.00 7.02 23.90
C ALA A 72 21.87 8.52 23.53
N ASP A 73 21.74 8.81 22.23
CA ASP A 73 21.44 10.16 21.72
C ASP A 73 20.06 10.21 21.03
N PRO A 74 19.02 10.73 21.71
CA PRO A 74 17.68 10.84 21.15
C PRO A 74 17.59 11.75 19.92
N GLU A 75 18.61 12.57 19.64
CA GLU A 75 18.64 13.45 18.49
C GLU A 75 19.62 12.99 17.40
N ASP A 76 20.17 11.78 17.50
CA ASP A 76 20.95 11.11 16.45
C ASP A 76 20.02 10.32 15.50
N PRO A 77 19.95 10.66 14.20
CA PRO A 77 19.17 9.91 13.22
C PRO A 77 19.54 8.42 13.08
N ASP A 78 20.78 8.03 13.39
CA ASP A 78 21.24 6.66 13.20
C ASP A 78 20.61 5.67 14.20
N GLU A 79 20.27 6.13 15.41
CA GLU A 79 19.53 5.36 16.43
C GLU A 79 18.15 4.91 15.93
N TYR A 80 17.53 5.71 15.06
CA TYR A 80 16.22 5.42 14.46
C TYR A 80 16.36 4.51 13.26
N ARG A 81 17.35 4.77 12.39
CA ARG A 81 17.61 3.94 11.20
C ARG A 81 17.94 2.49 11.58
N ALA A 82 18.68 2.28 12.66
CA ALA A 82 19.00 0.96 13.18
C ALA A 82 17.75 0.15 13.57
N ALA A 83 16.67 0.84 13.98
CA ALA A 83 15.38 0.24 14.33
C ALA A 83 14.36 0.27 13.17
N SER A 84 14.77 0.65 11.95
CA SER A 84 13.89 0.85 10.80
C SER A 84 12.79 1.89 11.06
N ILE A 85 13.09 2.92 11.85
CA ILE A 85 12.20 4.04 12.14
C ILE A 85 12.68 5.26 11.34
N PHE A 86 11.74 5.95 10.69
CA PHE A 86 12.04 7.18 9.97
C PHE A 86 12.40 8.30 10.93
N TRP A 87 13.41 9.08 10.57
CA TRP A 87 13.76 10.30 11.31
C TRP A 87 12.69 11.37 11.08
N VAL A 88 12.23 12.02 12.16
CA VAL A 88 11.22 13.08 12.09
C VAL A 88 11.80 14.39 12.63
N PRO A 89 12.12 15.36 11.75
CA PRO A 89 12.61 16.68 12.15
C PRO A 89 11.64 17.41 13.07
N LYS A 90 12.14 18.34 13.89
CA LYS A 90 11.34 19.06 14.90
C LYS A 90 10.12 19.76 14.30
N GLU A 91 10.30 20.36 13.13
CA GLU A 91 9.24 21.01 12.35
C GLU A 91 8.16 20.04 11.85
N ALA A 92 8.48 18.76 11.72
CA ALA A 92 7.59 17.74 11.19
C ALA A 92 6.92 16.86 12.26
N ARG A 93 7.28 17.02 13.54
CA ARG A 93 6.71 16.23 14.64
C ARG A 93 5.21 16.53 14.78
N TRP A 94 4.40 15.49 14.94
CA TRP A 94 2.94 15.61 15.02
C TRP A 94 2.47 16.58 16.13
N SER A 95 3.16 16.60 17.27
CA SER A 95 2.86 17.50 18.38
C SER A 95 2.94 18.98 17.98
N HIS A 96 3.93 19.35 17.16
CA HIS A 96 4.10 20.71 16.61
C HIS A 96 2.96 21.09 15.65
N LEU A 97 2.60 20.17 14.75
CA LEU A 97 1.51 20.40 13.79
C LEU A 97 0.16 20.50 14.49
N LYS A 98 -0.10 19.64 15.47
CA LYS A 98 -1.33 19.68 16.28
C LYS A 98 -1.47 21.01 17.03
N ALA A 99 -0.40 21.50 17.64
CA ALA A 99 -0.40 22.81 18.31
C ALA A 99 -0.65 23.98 17.33
N SER A 100 -0.31 23.80 16.06
CA SER A 100 -0.43 24.82 15.00
C SER A 100 -1.77 24.79 14.25
N VAL A 101 -2.66 23.83 14.54
CA VAL A 101 -3.98 23.68 13.91
C VAL A 101 -4.82 24.97 13.85
N PRO A 102 -4.83 25.86 14.86
CA PRO A 102 -5.61 27.10 14.79
C PRO A 102 -5.11 28.10 13.74
N GLN A 103 -3.90 27.91 13.20
CA GLN A 103 -3.28 28.86 12.28
C GLN A 103 -3.79 28.69 10.85
N PRO A 104 -3.98 29.79 10.09
CA PRO A 104 -4.39 29.72 8.69
C PRO A 104 -3.32 29.08 7.80
N THR A 105 -2.07 29.05 8.25
CA THR A 105 -0.89 28.48 7.57
C THR A 105 -0.74 26.98 7.76
N ILE A 106 -1.66 26.30 8.47
CA ILE A 106 -1.54 24.86 8.78
C ILE A 106 -1.29 23.99 7.55
N GLY A 107 -1.89 24.32 6.40
CA GLY A 107 -1.63 23.61 5.14
C GLY A 107 -0.17 23.68 4.70
N THR A 108 0.42 24.88 4.73
CA THR A 108 1.84 25.08 4.40
C THR A 108 2.76 24.39 5.40
N LEU A 109 2.43 24.43 6.70
CA LEU A 109 3.20 23.72 7.72
C LEU A 109 3.23 22.20 7.50
N VAL A 110 2.11 21.62 7.04
CA VAL A 110 2.08 20.20 6.67
C VAL A 110 2.93 19.93 5.42
N ASP A 111 2.88 20.79 4.40
CA ASP A 111 3.73 20.65 3.19
C ASP A 111 5.22 20.73 3.52
N ASP A 112 5.60 21.65 4.40
CA ASP A 112 6.97 21.83 4.88
C ASP A 112 7.43 20.62 5.70
N ALA A 113 6.57 20.10 6.59
CA ALA A 113 6.83 18.89 7.35
C ALA A 113 7.10 17.67 6.44
N MET A 114 6.24 17.45 5.44
CA MET A 114 6.40 16.37 4.46
C MET A 114 7.71 16.54 3.67
N THR A 115 8.06 17.77 3.31
CA THR A 115 9.32 18.07 2.62
C THR A 115 10.55 17.80 3.49
N ALA A 116 10.50 18.17 4.77
CA ALA A 116 11.58 17.91 5.72
C ALA A 116 11.78 16.40 5.96
N ILE A 117 10.69 15.64 6.07
CA ILE A 117 10.76 14.17 6.19
C ILE A 117 11.42 13.55 4.96
N GLU A 118 11.03 13.95 3.75
CA GLU A 118 11.66 13.40 2.54
C GLU A 118 13.14 13.78 2.41
N ARG A 119 13.53 14.98 2.86
CA ARG A 119 14.93 15.44 2.86
C ARG A 119 15.81 14.50 3.68
N ASP A 120 15.35 14.11 4.86
CA ASP A 120 16.16 13.35 5.83
C ASP A 120 15.97 11.82 5.72
N ASN A 121 14.99 11.37 4.91
CA ASN A 121 14.68 9.97 4.66
C ASN A 121 14.69 9.67 3.15
N PRO A 122 15.84 9.30 2.56
CA PRO A 122 15.99 9.13 1.10
C PRO A 122 14.99 8.15 0.47
N SER A 123 14.56 7.11 1.19
CA SER A 123 13.60 6.12 0.72
C SER A 123 12.18 6.65 0.52
N LEU A 124 11.87 7.84 1.06
CA LEU A 124 10.60 8.55 0.93
C LEU A 124 10.65 9.70 -0.10
N LYS A 125 11.77 9.94 -0.77
CA LYS A 125 11.90 11.04 -1.74
C LYS A 125 10.83 10.96 -2.84
N GLY A 126 10.02 12.02 -2.98
CA GLY A 126 8.91 12.11 -3.93
C GLY A 126 7.65 11.32 -3.54
N VAL A 127 7.61 10.71 -2.35
CA VAL A 127 6.51 9.82 -1.93
C VAL A 127 5.39 10.59 -1.21
N LEU A 128 5.69 11.63 -0.45
CA LEU A 128 4.76 12.29 0.46
C LEU A 128 3.96 13.42 -0.23
N PRO A 129 2.66 13.58 0.10
CA PRO A 129 1.84 14.62 -0.51
C PRO A 129 2.25 16.00 0.02
N LYS A 130 2.29 17.00 -0.86
CA LYS A 130 2.76 18.36 -0.56
C LYS A 130 1.85 19.41 -1.20
N ASP A 131 0.55 19.18 -1.09
CA ASP A 131 -0.49 20.02 -1.69
C ASP A 131 -1.59 20.36 -0.67
N PHE A 132 -1.21 20.47 0.61
CA PHE A 132 -2.09 20.84 1.70
C PHE A 132 -2.25 22.38 1.81
N GLY A 133 -1.27 23.15 1.33
CA GLY A 133 -1.28 24.60 1.30
C GLY A 133 -2.23 25.22 0.27
N ARG A 134 -2.68 24.46 -0.74
CA ARG A 134 -3.48 24.99 -1.87
C ARG A 134 -4.72 25.77 -1.44
N ALA A 135 -5.06 26.82 -2.19
CA ALA A 135 -6.19 27.70 -1.90
C ALA A 135 -7.54 26.94 -1.87
N GLY A 136 -7.69 25.91 -2.70
CA GLY A 136 -8.91 25.09 -2.75
C GLY A 136 -9.13 24.14 -1.57
N LEU A 137 -8.14 23.99 -0.67
CA LEU A 137 -8.29 23.13 0.52
C LEU A 137 -8.65 23.98 1.74
N ASP A 138 -9.84 23.74 2.28
CA ASP A 138 -10.36 24.39 3.49
C ASP A 138 -9.49 24.07 4.71
N LYS A 139 -8.87 25.11 5.28
CA LYS A 139 -7.92 25.00 6.39
C LYS A 139 -8.59 24.65 7.72
N GLN A 140 -9.84 25.06 7.92
CA GLN A 140 -10.59 24.68 9.12
C GLN A 140 -10.86 23.18 9.11
N ARG A 141 -11.27 22.64 7.96
CA ARG A 141 -11.46 21.20 7.79
C ARG A 141 -10.17 20.41 7.89
N LEU A 142 -9.08 20.90 7.30
CA LEU A 142 -7.77 20.29 7.48
C LEU A 142 -7.42 20.17 8.97
N GLY A 143 -7.63 21.23 9.74
CA GLY A 143 -7.47 21.21 11.20
C GLY A 143 -8.36 20.18 11.91
N GLN A 144 -9.62 20.06 11.50
CA GLN A 144 -10.54 19.04 12.03
C GLN A 144 -10.07 17.61 11.71
N ILE A 145 -9.52 17.36 10.52
CA ILE A 145 -8.95 16.06 10.16
C ILE A 145 -7.70 15.76 10.99
N ILE A 146 -6.82 16.75 11.21
CA ILE A 146 -5.65 16.58 12.08
C ILE A 146 -6.09 16.23 13.51
N ASN A 147 -7.12 16.88 14.04
CA ASN A 147 -7.66 16.53 15.36
C ASN A 147 -8.27 15.12 15.36
N LEU A 148 -9.05 14.75 14.35
CA LEU A 148 -9.62 13.42 14.20
C LEU A 148 -8.53 12.33 14.16
N VAL A 149 -7.46 12.55 13.40
CA VAL A 149 -6.31 11.63 13.29
C VAL A 149 -5.52 11.59 14.60
N SER A 150 -5.47 12.71 15.35
CA SER A 150 -4.82 12.76 16.66
C SER A 150 -5.54 11.91 17.71
N ASP A 151 -6.86 11.77 17.60
CA ASP A 151 -7.69 11.01 18.53
C ASP A 151 -7.66 9.50 18.26
N ILE A 152 -6.92 9.06 17.22
CA ILE A 152 -6.55 7.66 17.04
C ILE A 152 -5.58 7.31 18.17
N ALA A 153 -6.15 6.97 19.33
CA ALA A 153 -5.42 6.59 20.52
C ALA A 153 -4.64 5.32 20.24
N LEU A 154 -3.34 5.48 20.05
CA LEU A 154 -2.36 4.41 20.14
C LEU A 154 -2.21 4.05 21.62
N GLY A 155 -3.13 3.23 22.12
CA GLY A 155 -3.03 2.65 23.45
C GLY A 155 -1.71 1.90 23.60
N SER A 156 -0.99 2.21 24.68
CA SER A 156 0.32 1.68 25.10
C SER A 156 0.69 0.26 24.65
N ALA A 157 1.98 0.12 24.31
CA ALA A 157 2.71 -0.92 23.58
C ALA A 157 2.87 -0.56 22.09
N ALA A 158 4.08 -0.11 21.71
CA ALA A 158 4.44 0.37 20.37
C ALA A 158 4.01 -0.59 19.24
N ASP A 159 3.95 -1.89 19.52
CA ASP A 159 3.53 -2.91 18.56
C ASP A 159 2.02 -2.91 18.29
N ARG A 160 1.18 -2.69 19.31
CA ARG A 160 -0.29 -2.62 19.12
C ARG A 160 -0.70 -1.39 18.31
N SER A 161 0.08 -0.33 18.45
CA SER A 161 -0.17 0.91 17.74
C SER A 161 0.18 0.86 16.26
N LYS A 162 1.28 0.19 15.91
CA LYS A 162 1.69 0.00 14.51
C LYS A 162 0.63 -0.80 13.73
N ASP A 163 0.13 -1.90 14.31
CA ASP A 163 -0.94 -2.70 13.69
C ASP A 163 -2.23 -1.89 13.51
N THR A 164 -2.61 -1.08 14.51
CA THR A 164 -3.86 -0.30 14.44
C THR A 164 -3.86 0.72 13.30
N LEU A 165 -2.80 1.52 13.15
CA LEU A 165 -2.70 2.49 12.06
C LEU A 165 -2.56 1.82 10.69
N GLY A 166 -1.85 0.70 10.59
CA GLY A 166 -1.78 -0.10 9.37
C GLY A 166 -3.16 -0.58 8.90
N ARG A 167 -3.98 -1.11 9.82
CA ARG A 167 -5.36 -1.54 9.52
C ARG A 167 -6.25 -0.36 9.11
N ILE A 168 -6.13 0.78 9.77
CA ILE A 168 -6.87 2.01 9.41
C ILE A 168 -6.47 2.46 8.00
N TYR A 169 -5.17 2.49 7.71
CA TYR A 169 -4.67 2.89 6.40
C TYR A 169 -5.22 2.00 5.28
N GLU A 170 -5.19 0.68 5.47
CA GLU A 170 -5.74 -0.30 4.51
C GLU A 170 -7.25 -0.21 4.37
N TYR A 171 -7.97 0.02 5.47
CA TYR A 171 -9.40 0.26 5.43
C TYR A 171 -9.73 1.50 4.58
N PHE A 172 -9.05 2.62 4.82
CA PHE A 172 -9.26 3.86 4.07
C PHE A 172 -8.91 3.68 2.60
N LEU A 173 -7.78 3.05 2.30
CA LEU A 173 -7.36 2.72 0.94
C LEU A 173 -8.43 1.90 0.20
N ALA A 174 -8.98 0.85 0.83
CA ALA A 174 -10.05 0.04 0.26
C ALA A 174 -11.36 0.83 0.05
N ARG A 175 -11.71 1.72 0.98
CA ARG A 175 -12.91 2.58 0.86
C ARG A 175 -12.76 3.60 -0.26
N PHE A 176 -11.59 4.23 -0.41
CA PHE A 176 -11.31 5.14 -1.51
C PHE A 176 -11.33 4.43 -2.87
N ALA A 177 -10.74 3.23 -2.96
CA ALA A 177 -10.82 2.41 -4.16
C ALA A 177 -12.29 2.11 -4.56
N SER A 178 -13.11 1.73 -3.59
CA SER A 178 -14.54 1.49 -3.82
C SER A 178 -15.31 2.76 -4.21
N ALA A 179 -14.95 3.92 -3.66
CA ALA A 179 -15.64 5.19 -3.92
C ALA A 179 -15.31 5.77 -5.31
N GLU A 180 -14.09 5.55 -5.81
CA GLU A 180 -13.67 6.01 -7.15
C GLU A 180 -14.31 5.21 -8.29
N GLY A 181 -14.99 4.09 -8.01
CA GLY A 181 -15.56 3.22 -9.04
C GLY A 181 -14.52 2.55 -9.95
N LYS A 182 -13.23 2.80 -9.72
CA LYS A 182 -12.12 2.16 -10.43
C LYS A 182 -12.01 0.71 -9.96
N SER A 183 -12.66 -0.16 -10.72
CA SER A 183 -12.77 -1.60 -10.44
C SER A 183 -11.58 -2.42 -10.97
N GLY A 184 -10.51 -1.76 -11.43
CA GLY A 184 -9.33 -2.41 -11.99
C GLY A 184 -8.33 -2.85 -10.93
N GLY A 185 -7.75 -4.05 -11.10
CA GLY A 185 -6.76 -4.64 -10.20
C GLY A 185 -5.53 -3.77 -9.92
N GLN A 186 -5.21 -2.86 -10.84
CA GLN A 186 -4.14 -1.86 -10.73
C GLN A 186 -4.25 -0.96 -9.49
N PHE A 187 -5.44 -0.68 -8.96
CA PHE A 187 -5.55 0.26 -7.82
C PHE A 187 -5.60 -0.48 -6.48
N TYR A 188 -6.50 -1.46 -6.38
CA TYR A 188 -6.71 -2.22 -5.16
C TYR A 188 -7.30 -3.59 -5.48
N THR A 189 -6.69 -4.63 -4.92
CA THR A 189 -7.21 -5.99 -5.00
C THR A 189 -7.91 -6.33 -3.67
N PRO A 190 -9.18 -6.79 -3.69
CA PRO A 190 -9.88 -7.17 -2.46
C PRO A 190 -9.11 -8.19 -1.64
N SER A 191 -8.99 -7.96 -0.33
CA SER A 191 -8.19 -8.77 0.60
C SER A 191 -8.46 -10.27 0.55
N ARG A 192 -9.70 -10.68 0.24
CA ARG A 192 -10.06 -12.10 0.08
C ARG A 192 -9.36 -12.76 -1.11
N VAL A 193 -9.24 -12.06 -2.23
CA VAL A 193 -8.57 -12.57 -3.44
C VAL A 193 -7.07 -12.64 -3.19
N VAL A 194 -6.51 -11.57 -2.64
CA VAL A 194 -5.08 -11.50 -2.24
C VAL A 194 -4.73 -12.66 -1.31
N ARG A 195 -5.53 -12.88 -0.27
CA ARG A 195 -5.30 -13.96 0.69
C ARG A 195 -5.31 -15.34 0.02
N VAL A 196 -6.29 -15.62 -0.84
CA VAL A 196 -6.33 -16.90 -1.55
C VAL A 196 -5.06 -17.13 -2.36
N LEU A 197 -4.61 -16.13 -3.14
CA LEU A 197 -3.38 -16.25 -3.93
C LEU A 197 -2.14 -16.47 -3.05
N VAL A 198 -1.97 -15.67 -1.99
CA VAL A 198 -0.81 -15.78 -1.11
C VAL A 198 -0.78 -17.13 -0.38
N GLU A 199 -1.91 -17.59 0.16
CA GLU A 199 -1.99 -18.88 0.87
C GLU A 199 -1.73 -20.05 -0.09
N MET A 200 -2.20 -19.98 -1.34
CA MET A 200 -1.91 -21.00 -2.35
C MET A 200 -0.44 -21.06 -2.75
N LEU A 201 0.23 -19.91 -2.88
CA LEU A 201 1.64 -19.85 -3.26
C LEU A 201 2.58 -20.11 -2.08
N SER A 202 2.15 -19.82 -0.86
CA SER A 202 2.90 -20.02 0.38
C SER A 202 4.34 -19.46 0.34
N PRO A 203 4.52 -18.13 0.13
CA PRO A 203 5.84 -17.52 -0.05
C PRO A 203 6.61 -17.41 1.28
N TYR A 204 7.17 -18.53 1.75
CA TYR A 204 7.90 -18.58 3.02
C TYR A 204 9.25 -17.86 2.97
N LYS A 205 9.96 -17.94 1.84
CA LYS A 205 11.31 -17.37 1.64
C LYS A 205 11.58 -17.09 0.16
N GLY A 206 12.44 -16.12 -0.12
CA GLY A 206 12.90 -15.83 -1.48
C GLY A 206 12.35 -14.53 -2.03
N ARG A 207 12.40 -14.36 -3.36
CA ARG A 207 12.05 -13.10 -4.03
C ARG A 207 10.58 -13.13 -4.45
N VAL A 208 9.81 -12.17 -3.93
CA VAL A 208 8.41 -11.94 -4.29
C VAL A 208 8.32 -10.74 -5.21
N TYR A 209 7.70 -10.91 -6.38
CA TYR A 209 7.59 -9.87 -7.40
C TYR A 209 6.13 -9.61 -7.77
N ASP A 210 5.74 -8.32 -7.78
CA ASP A 210 4.49 -7.87 -8.41
C ASP A 210 4.77 -6.75 -9.43
N PRO A 211 4.71 -7.05 -10.74
CA PRO A 211 5.06 -6.10 -11.80
C PRO A 211 4.01 -5.00 -12.04
N CYS A 212 2.87 -5.04 -11.34
CA CYS A 212 1.83 -4.02 -11.39
C CYS A 212 1.17 -3.92 -10.02
N CYS A 213 2.00 -3.58 -9.02
CA CYS A 213 1.72 -3.83 -7.61
C CYS A 213 0.56 -3.02 -7.04
N GLY A 214 0.07 -2.02 -7.77
CA GLY A 214 -0.93 -1.11 -7.30
C GLY A 214 -0.51 -0.51 -5.97
N SER A 215 -1.40 -0.55 -4.98
CA SER A 215 -1.15 -0.05 -3.63
C SER A 215 -0.34 -1.01 -2.73
N GLY A 216 0.23 -2.09 -3.27
CA GLY A 216 1.12 -3.02 -2.55
C GLY A 216 0.41 -4.06 -1.69
N GLY A 217 -0.89 -4.30 -1.90
CA GLY A 217 -1.68 -5.23 -1.08
C GLY A 217 -1.18 -6.67 -1.09
N MET A 218 -0.62 -7.14 -2.22
CA MET A 218 -0.03 -8.49 -2.34
C MET A 218 1.15 -8.67 -1.37
N PHE A 219 2.00 -7.66 -1.24
CA PHE A 219 3.17 -7.71 -0.35
C PHE A 219 2.77 -7.66 1.13
N VAL A 220 1.82 -6.80 1.48
CA VAL A 220 1.27 -6.72 2.84
C VAL A 220 0.73 -8.07 3.29
N GLN A 221 -0.02 -8.75 2.42
CA GLN A 221 -0.57 -10.06 2.74
C GLN A 221 0.50 -11.16 2.76
N SER A 222 1.55 -11.05 1.95
CA SER A 222 2.68 -11.99 1.95
C SER A 222 3.46 -11.95 3.26
N GLU A 223 3.77 -10.75 3.77
CA GLU A 223 4.42 -10.59 5.08
C GLU A 223 3.51 -11.09 6.22
N LYS A 224 2.22 -10.76 6.17
CA LYS A 224 1.25 -11.28 7.14
C LYS A 224 1.13 -12.80 7.12
N PHE A 225 1.26 -13.43 5.96
CA PHE A 225 1.29 -14.89 5.84
C PHE A 225 2.51 -15.45 6.58
N ILE A 226 3.69 -14.86 6.38
CA ILE A 226 4.94 -15.28 7.05
C ILE A 226 4.80 -15.17 8.57
N GLU A 227 4.31 -14.03 9.08
CA GLU A 227 4.11 -13.79 10.51
C GLU A 227 3.19 -14.84 11.15
N VAL A 228 2.04 -15.13 10.54
CA VAL A 228 1.06 -16.11 11.07
C VAL A 228 1.61 -17.55 11.03
N HIS A 229 2.58 -17.82 10.15
CA HIS A 229 3.23 -19.13 10.02
C HIS A 229 4.62 -19.19 10.68
N SER A 230 4.87 -18.34 11.67
CA SER A 230 6.10 -18.35 12.50
C SER A 230 7.41 -18.02 11.75
N GLY A 231 7.32 -17.40 10.58
CA GLY A 231 8.47 -16.78 9.92
C GLY A 231 8.76 -15.39 10.47
N LYS A 232 9.71 -14.69 9.86
CA LYS A 232 10.12 -13.33 10.23
C LYS A 232 9.98 -12.38 9.05
N ILE A 233 9.60 -11.13 9.33
CA ILE A 233 9.68 -10.05 8.34
C ILE A 233 11.10 -10.00 7.77
N GLY A 234 11.20 -9.93 6.43
CA GLY A 234 12.48 -9.97 5.71
C GLY A 234 12.94 -11.38 5.32
N ASP A 235 12.19 -12.44 5.64
CA ASP A 235 12.41 -13.78 5.05
C ASP A 235 12.17 -13.77 3.52
N ILE A 236 11.38 -12.81 3.02
CA ILE A 236 11.20 -12.52 1.61
C ILE A 236 11.83 -11.18 1.22
N SER A 237 12.29 -11.10 -0.03
CA SER A 237 12.73 -9.84 -0.65
C SER A 237 11.66 -9.38 -1.63
N ILE A 238 11.14 -8.17 -1.43
CA ILE A 238 10.00 -7.64 -2.18
C ILE A 238 10.46 -6.71 -3.29
N TYR A 239 9.98 -7.00 -4.50
CA TYR A 239 10.18 -6.21 -5.70
C TYR A 239 8.85 -5.88 -6.32
N GLY A 240 8.68 -4.66 -6.79
CA GLY A 240 7.47 -4.28 -7.50
C GLY A 240 7.65 -3.14 -8.45
N GLN A 241 6.65 -2.95 -9.30
CA GLN A 241 6.58 -1.86 -10.24
C GLN A 241 5.14 -1.36 -10.36
N GLU A 242 4.98 -0.05 -10.49
CA GLU A 242 3.68 0.60 -10.69
C GLU A 242 3.83 1.77 -11.66
N SER A 243 2.97 1.80 -12.68
CA SER A 243 3.03 2.82 -13.74
C SER A 243 2.33 4.11 -13.33
N ASN A 244 1.31 4.05 -12.48
CA ASN A 244 0.62 5.22 -11.99
C ASN A 244 1.39 5.84 -10.82
N TYR A 245 1.97 7.02 -11.05
CA TYR A 245 2.75 7.76 -10.04
C TYR A 245 2.02 7.90 -8.70
N THR A 246 0.73 8.20 -8.74
CA THR A 246 -0.08 8.39 -7.54
C THR A 246 -0.26 7.08 -6.77
N THR A 247 -0.53 5.97 -7.47
CA THR A 247 -0.65 4.64 -6.86
C THR A 247 0.69 4.14 -6.32
N TRP A 248 1.80 4.39 -7.03
CA TRP A 248 3.16 4.08 -6.59
C TRP A 248 3.47 4.71 -5.23
N ARG A 249 3.10 6.00 -5.05
CA ARG A 249 3.25 6.70 -3.76
C ARG A 249 2.44 6.05 -2.64
N LEU A 250 1.21 5.60 -2.93
CA LEU A 250 0.39 4.86 -1.98
C LEU A 250 1.04 3.54 -1.58
N ALA A 251 1.59 2.78 -2.53
CA ALA A 251 2.31 1.54 -2.25
C ALA A 251 3.49 1.76 -1.32
N LYS A 252 4.34 2.75 -1.62
CA LYS A 252 5.50 3.13 -0.80
C LYS A 252 5.10 3.48 0.63
N MET A 253 4.06 4.30 0.80
CA MET A 253 3.53 4.64 2.14
C MET A 253 2.93 3.42 2.86
N ASN A 254 2.20 2.56 2.14
CA ASN A 254 1.51 1.40 2.71
C ASN A 254 2.48 0.36 3.28
N LEU A 255 3.58 0.11 2.56
CA LEU A 255 4.66 -0.80 3.00
C LEU A 255 5.47 -0.19 4.14
N ALA A 256 5.78 1.11 4.06
CA ALA A 256 6.51 1.83 5.10
C ALA A 256 5.77 1.84 6.45
N ILE A 257 4.44 2.00 6.47
CA ILE A 257 3.63 1.88 7.70
C ILE A 257 3.74 0.49 8.37
N ARG A 258 4.11 -0.54 7.61
CA ARG A 258 4.24 -1.91 8.12
C ARG A 258 5.70 -2.31 8.36
N GLY A 259 6.65 -1.39 8.17
CA GLY A 259 8.07 -1.71 8.27
C GLY A 259 8.54 -2.72 7.22
N ILE A 260 7.84 -2.81 6.09
CA ILE A 260 8.19 -3.73 5.00
C ILE A 260 9.19 -3.04 4.09
N ASP A 261 10.42 -3.55 4.03
CA ASP A 261 11.43 -3.08 3.08
C ASP A 261 11.16 -3.67 1.69
N ALA A 262 11.14 -2.80 0.68
CA ALA A 262 10.67 -3.15 -0.66
C ALA A 262 11.25 -2.25 -1.75
N GLN A 263 11.64 -2.87 -2.86
CA GLN A 263 12.09 -2.19 -4.07
C GLN A 263 10.92 -1.96 -5.02
N ILE A 264 10.14 -0.90 -4.75
CA ILE A 264 9.00 -0.51 -5.58
C ILE A 264 9.41 0.60 -6.54
N ALA A 265 9.47 0.28 -7.82
CA ALA A 265 9.85 1.22 -8.87
C ALA A 265 8.64 1.87 -9.54
N HIS A 266 8.82 3.08 -10.07
CA HIS A 266 7.80 3.79 -10.84
C HIS A 266 8.11 3.71 -12.33
N GLY A 267 7.14 3.29 -13.13
CA GLY A 267 7.27 3.25 -14.59
C GLY A 267 6.40 2.19 -15.24
N ASP A 268 6.22 2.30 -16.56
CA ASP A 268 5.51 1.29 -17.34
C ASP A 268 6.30 -0.02 -17.41
N THR A 269 5.67 -1.13 -17.04
CA THR A 269 6.34 -2.44 -16.97
C THR A 269 6.73 -3.00 -18.33
N PHE A 270 5.95 -2.70 -19.37
CA PHE A 270 6.26 -3.19 -20.70
C PHE A 270 7.35 -2.37 -21.37
N HIS A 271 7.27 -1.05 -21.30
CA HIS A 271 8.16 -0.14 -22.03
C HIS A 271 9.40 0.30 -21.23
N ASN A 272 9.39 0.12 -19.91
CA ASN A 272 10.47 0.53 -19.02
C ASN A 272 10.56 -0.38 -17.79
N ASP A 273 10.84 -1.66 -18.04
CA ASP A 273 11.05 -2.66 -17.01
C ASP A 273 12.16 -2.22 -16.05
N GLN A 274 11.80 -2.01 -14.79
CA GLN A 274 12.70 -1.55 -13.74
C GLN A 274 13.47 -2.70 -13.08
N HIS A 275 13.14 -3.94 -13.40
CA HIS A 275 13.73 -5.15 -12.82
C HIS A 275 14.15 -6.15 -13.92
N PRO A 276 14.91 -5.74 -14.96
CA PRO A 276 15.11 -6.51 -16.19
C PRO A 276 15.81 -7.86 -16.01
N ASP A 277 16.62 -7.98 -14.95
CA ASP A 277 17.40 -9.18 -14.62
C ASP A 277 16.79 -9.97 -13.44
N LEU A 278 15.70 -9.48 -12.85
CA LEU A 278 15.05 -10.15 -11.73
C LEU A 278 14.45 -11.48 -12.18
N LYS A 279 14.89 -12.56 -11.54
CA LYS A 279 14.20 -13.85 -11.51
C LYS A 279 13.63 -14.03 -10.13
N SER A 280 12.32 -14.16 -10.02
CA SER A 280 11.58 -14.23 -8.76
C SER A 280 11.16 -15.64 -8.45
N ASP A 281 11.12 -15.97 -7.17
CA ASP A 281 10.67 -17.28 -6.69
C ASP A 281 9.13 -17.31 -6.65
N TYR A 282 8.51 -16.14 -6.46
CA TYR A 282 7.06 -15.96 -6.53
C TYR A 282 6.71 -14.71 -7.33
N VAL A 283 5.78 -14.85 -8.28
CA VAL A 283 5.07 -13.71 -8.88
C VAL A 283 3.64 -13.70 -8.37
N LEU A 284 3.22 -12.62 -7.72
CA LEU A 284 1.87 -12.45 -7.14
C LEU A 284 1.28 -11.16 -7.67
N THR A 285 0.21 -11.21 -8.47
CA THR A 285 -0.22 -9.99 -9.18
C THR A 285 -1.67 -9.98 -9.66
N ASN A 286 -2.22 -8.79 -9.87
CA ASN A 286 -3.55 -8.57 -10.42
C ASN A 286 -3.50 -7.45 -11.48
N PRO A 287 -3.08 -7.78 -12.72
CA PRO A 287 -2.88 -6.80 -13.77
C PRO A 287 -4.17 -6.09 -14.20
N PRO A 288 -4.08 -4.95 -14.92
CA PRO A 288 -5.23 -4.42 -15.64
C PRO A 288 -5.78 -5.47 -16.61
N PHE A 289 -7.08 -5.69 -16.57
CA PHE A 289 -7.72 -6.63 -17.48
C PHE A 289 -8.01 -5.96 -18.82
N ASN A 290 -7.73 -6.67 -19.90
CA ASN A 290 -8.10 -6.28 -21.27
C ASN A 290 -7.57 -4.88 -21.66
N ASP A 291 -6.39 -4.52 -21.16
CA ASP A 291 -5.75 -3.26 -21.52
C ASP A 291 -5.43 -3.26 -23.01
N SER A 292 -6.05 -2.35 -23.74
CA SER A 292 -5.85 -2.16 -25.18
C SER A 292 -4.85 -1.05 -25.51
N ASP A 293 -4.47 -0.23 -24.52
CA ASP A 293 -3.61 0.95 -24.71
C ASP A 293 -2.19 0.72 -24.17
N TRP A 294 -1.78 -0.55 -24.10
CA TRP A 294 -0.43 -0.95 -23.66
C TRP A 294 0.66 -0.79 -24.74
N ARG A 295 0.30 -0.27 -25.93
CA ARG A 295 1.20 0.06 -27.05
C ARG A 295 2.04 -1.13 -27.54
N GLY A 296 1.43 -2.32 -27.59
CA GLY A 296 2.08 -3.56 -27.98
C GLY A 296 2.68 -3.58 -29.38
N GLU A 297 2.24 -2.69 -30.27
CA GLU A 297 2.78 -2.56 -31.63
C GLU A 297 4.27 -2.17 -31.66
N LEU A 298 4.77 -1.56 -30.59
CA LEU A 298 6.17 -1.18 -30.43
C LEU A 298 7.05 -2.32 -29.88
N LEU A 299 6.43 -3.42 -29.44
CA LEU A 299 7.09 -4.50 -28.73
C LEU A 299 7.08 -5.82 -29.52
N LYS A 300 6.85 -5.81 -30.84
CA LYS A 300 6.67 -7.07 -31.62
C LYS A 300 7.83 -8.06 -31.52
N ASP A 301 9.06 -7.57 -31.37
CA ASP A 301 10.29 -8.37 -31.31
C ASP A 301 10.83 -8.52 -29.87
N ASP A 302 10.01 -8.25 -28.84
CA ASP A 302 10.44 -8.32 -27.45
C ASP A 302 10.81 -9.76 -27.04
N LYS A 303 11.93 -9.88 -26.31
CA LYS A 303 12.46 -11.15 -25.78
C LYS A 303 11.48 -11.91 -24.88
N ARG A 304 10.47 -11.24 -24.33
CA ARG A 304 9.43 -11.86 -23.48
C ARG A 304 8.47 -12.75 -24.26
N TRP A 305 8.30 -12.53 -25.57
CA TRP A 305 7.25 -13.19 -26.38
C TRP A 305 7.62 -14.59 -26.89
N VAL A 306 8.14 -15.44 -26.01
CA VAL A 306 8.60 -16.80 -26.36
C VAL A 306 7.46 -17.72 -26.82
N TYR A 307 6.24 -17.47 -26.35
CA TYR A 307 5.05 -18.26 -26.67
C TYR A 307 4.26 -17.68 -27.86
N GLY A 308 4.68 -16.53 -28.37
CA GLY A 308 4.04 -15.81 -29.48
C GLY A 308 3.74 -14.37 -29.12
N VAL A 309 3.68 -13.51 -30.14
CA VAL A 309 3.45 -12.08 -29.97
C VAL A 309 2.03 -11.84 -29.42
N PRO A 310 1.88 -11.20 -28.24
CA PRO A 310 0.57 -10.87 -27.69
C PRO A 310 -0.24 -9.94 -28.60
N PRO A 311 -1.58 -10.00 -28.57
CA PRO A 311 -2.41 -9.09 -29.32
C PRO A 311 -2.26 -7.64 -28.83
N THR A 312 -2.02 -6.70 -29.76
CA THR A 312 -1.82 -5.28 -29.41
C THR A 312 -3.05 -4.64 -28.76
N GLY A 313 -4.25 -5.19 -29.01
CA GLY A 313 -5.50 -4.73 -28.39
C GLY A 313 -5.85 -5.38 -27.05
N ASN A 314 -5.02 -6.30 -26.51
CA ASN A 314 -5.25 -6.92 -25.21
C ASN A 314 -3.94 -7.37 -24.52
N ALA A 315 -3.56 -6.70 -23.44
CA ALA A 315 -2.33 -6.98 -22.71
C ALA A 315 -2.35 -8.27 -21.86
N ASN A 316 -3.47 -8.99 -21.72
CA ASN A 316 -3.59 -10.12 -20.78
C ASN A 316 -2.47 -11.15 -20.95
N PHE A 317 -2.19 -11.61 -22.19
CA PHE A 317 -1.11 -12.57 -22.45
C PHE A 317 0.27 -11.91 -22.58
N ALA A 318 0.35 -10.58 -22.71
CA ALA A 318 1.60 -9.86 -22.53
C ALA A 318 2.03 -9.92 -21.05
N TRP A 319 1.09 -9.70 -20.13
CA TRP A 319 1.31 -9.85 -18.69
C TRP A 319 1.74 -11.28 -18.32
N VAL A 320 1.03 -12.31 -18.79
CA VAL A 320 1.41 -13.72 -18.51
C VAL A 320 2.83 -14.03 -18.97
N GLN A 321 3.21 -13.61 -20.18
CA GLN A 321 4.56 -13.82 -20.68
C GLN A 321 5.61 -12.98 -19.93
N HIS A 322 5.26 -11.78 -19.46
CA HIS A 322 6.11 -10.99 -18.57
C HIS A 322 6.35 -11.72 -17.24
N PHE A 323 5.32 -12.29 -16.63
CA PHE A 323 5.44 -13.07 -15.39
C PHE A 323 6.39 -14.25 -15.58
N ILE A 324 6.19 -15.03 -16.64
CA ILE A 324 7.04 -16.19 -16.96
C ILE A 324 8.49 -15.74 -17.21
N HIS A 325 8.69 -14.61 -17.91
CA HIS A 325 10.03 -14.07 -18.13
C HIS A 325 10.76 -13.79 -16.83
N HIS A 326 10.07 -13.29 -15.80
CA HIS A 326 10.64 -12.97 -14.49
C HIS A 326 10.54 -14.10 -13.46
N LEU A 327 10.12 -15.30 -13.83
CA LEU A 327 10.18 -16.45 -12.92
C LEU A 327 11.57 -17.09 -12.90
N ALA A 328 12.01 -17.46 -11.71
CA ALA A 328 13.10 -18.41 -11.56
C ALA A 328 12.68 -19.79 -12.11
N PRO A 329 13.63 -20.69 -12.47
CA PRO A 329 13.30 -22.01 -13.02
C PRO A 329 12.36 -22.86 -12.15
N THR A 330 12.37 -22.64 -10.83
CA THR A 330 11.50 -23.30 -9.86
C THR A 330 10.45 -22.37 -9.25
N GLY A 331 10.29 -21.18 -9.83
CA GLY A 331 9.37 -20.17 -9.31
C GLY A 331 7.90 -20.50 -9.61
N LEU A 332 7.01 -19.91 -8.82
CA LEU A 332 5.57 -20.04 -8.98
C LEU A 332 4.94 -18.68 -9.26
N ALA A 333 3.96 -18.62 -10.18
CA ALA A 333 3.17 -17.42 -10.41
C ALA A 333 1.71 -17.65 -10.03
N GLY A 334 1.16 -16.72 -9.24
CA GLY A 334 -0.25 -16.62 -8.91
C GLY A 334 -0.78 -15.27 -9.37
N PHE A 335 -1.74 -15.26 -10.28
CA PHE A 335 -2.30 -14.02 -10.81
C PHE A 335 -3.79 -14.12 -11.11
N VAL A 336 -4.44 -12.97 -11.19
CA VAL A 336 -5.86 -12.85 -11.56
C VAL A 336 -5.97 -12.37 -13.01
N LEU A 337 -6.87 -12.97 -13.79
CA LEU A 337 -7.21 -12.51 -15.14
C LEU A 337 -8.72 -12.60 -15.38
N ALA A 338 -9.19 -11.91 -16.41
CA ALA A 338 -10.57 -12.02 -16.87
C ALA A 338 -10.88 -13.44 -17.38
N ASN A 339 -12.12 -13.92 -17.14
CA ASN A 339 -12.55 -15.27 -17.52
C ASN A 339 -12.29 -15.62 -18.99
N GLY A 340 -12.39 -14.63 -19.89
CA GLY A 340 -12.14 -14.81 -21.32
C GLY A 340 -10.75 -15.36 -21.65
N SER A 341 -9.74 -15.10 -20.81
CA SER A 341 -8.37 -15.62 -20.99
C SER A 341 -8.31 -17.15 -21.07
N MET A 342 -9.24 -17.85 -20.42
CA MET A 342 -9.26 -19.32 -20.37
C MET A 342 -9.75 -19.97 -21.67
N SER A 343 -10.56 -19.27 -22.47
CA SER A 343 -11.28 -19.88 -23.61
C SER A 343 -11.23 -19.08 -24.90
N SER A 344 -10.79 -17.82 -24.86
CA SER A 344 -10.73 -16.96 -26.03
C SER A 344 -9.77 -17.55 -27.08
N ASN A 345 -10.23 -17.56 -28.33
CA ASN A 345 -9.42 -17.84 -29.52
C ASN A 345 -9.21 -16.56 -30.35
N GLN A 346 -9.61 -15.41 -29.83
CA GLN A 346 -9.45 -14.14 -30.53
C GLN A 346 -7.97 -13.74 -30.58
N SER A 347 -7.58 -13.12 -31.69
CA SER A 347 -6.30 -12.42 -31.83
C SER A 347 -5.05 -13.23 -31.44
N GLY A 348 -5.08 -14.56 -31.63
CA GLY A 348 -3.93 -15.44 -31.37
C GLY A 348 -3.79 -15.91 -29.92
N GLU A 349 -4.66 -15.50 -28.99
CA GLU A 349 -4.61 -15.91 -27.57
C GLU A 349 -4.65 -17.43 -27.39
N GLY A 350 -5.39 -18.14 -28.25
CA GLY A 350 -5.49 -19.61 -28.21
C GLY A 350 -4.16 -20.32 -28.51
N GLU A 351 -3.35 -19.77 -29.42
CA GLU A 351 -2.04 -20.34 -29.76
C GLU A 351 -0.99 -20.07 -28.69
N ILE A 352 -1.06 -18.89 -28.05
CA ILE A 352 -0.21 -18.56 -26.89
C ILE A 352 -0.55 -19.50 -25.73
N ARG A 353 -1.84 -19.67 -25.40
CA ARG A 353 -2.30 -20.53 -24.29
C ARG A 353 -1.96 -22.01 -24.47
N LYS A 354 -1.86 -22.48 -25.71
CA LYS A 354 -1.56 -23.89 -26.04
C LYS A 354 -0.10 -24.26 -25.75
N LYS A 355 0.81 -23.30 -25.91
CA LYS A 355 2.25 -23.48 -25.67
C LYS A 355 2.56 -23.21 -24.20
#